data_AF-A0A4R5BEV7-F1
#
_entry.id   AF-A0A4R5BEV7-F1
#
_cell.length_a   1.000
_cell.length_b   1.000
_cell.length_c   1.000
_cell.angle_alpha   90.00
_cell.angle_beta   90.00
_cell.angle_gamma   90.00
#
_symmetry.space_group_name_H-M   'P 1'
#
loop_
_entity.id
_entity.type
_entity.pdbx_description
1 polymer ?
#
loop_
_entity_poly.entity_id
_entity_poly.type
_entity_poly.pdbx_seq_one_letter_code
_entity_poly.pdbx_strand_id
1 'polypeptide(L)'
;MTDEGDDWLDGDYALPAPNPLEQLTGPAFNEDESLRIIGLVSVTVTRLTDWPADKEFCNPYDGTAQLAVDRICLAGLRRFPQNHRQGNRRYPRSLTDLLAWCREHDVQEWDFLDLPTELSIEGTLLDPHTAAPSRLCQELALRYEHHEDPAGKSIRSITLDHVQRQYAEAGMPGGQRALLEKLVASPVLTSTAIASLRISRRLRIPDGVISACYVPVHERYFDRRGRANMCTSCGSLRINTTTGWRCEIEDCPDRDWVQGGESLAKKDGLYHATRPLREFLIAPIRIGRARRRSRMKPDSPRDLEP
;
A
#
# COMPACT_ATOMS: atom_id res chain seq x y z
N MET A 1 61.91 -3.26 9.86
CA MET A 1 60.60 -2.71 10.24
C MET A 1 59.60 -3.33 9.30
N THR A 2 59.14 -4.51 9.66
CA THR A 2 58.08 -5.25 8.98
C THR A 2 56.76 -4.67 9.46
N ASP A 3 55.96 -4.26 8.49
CA ASP A 3 54.61 -3.72 8.62
C ASP A 3 53.69 -4.90 9.02
N GLU A 4 53.41 -5.02 10.31
CA GLU A 4 52.39 -5.95 10.82
C GLU A 4 51.02 -5.32 10.52
N GLY A 5 50.42 -5.77 9.42
CA GLY A 5 49.07 -5.41 9.04
C GLY A 5 48.07 -5.80 10.14
N ASP A 6 47.28 -4.82 10.57
CA ASP A 6 46.13 -4.97 11.44
C ASP A 6 45.08 -5.89 10.77
N ASP A 7 45.16 -7.17 11.09
CA ASP A 7 44.26 -8.25 10.67
C ASP A 7 43.02 -8.37 11.59
N TRP A 8 42.56 -7.26 12.17
CA TRP A 8 41.50 -7.23 13.20
C TRP A 8 40.09 -6.95 12.65
N LEU A 9 39.91 -6.81 11.33
CA LEU A 9 38.66 -6.31 10.74
C LEU A 9 37.76 -7.35 10.05
N ASP A 10 38.21 -8.60 9.89
CA ASP A 10 37.42 -9.69 9.27
C ASP A 10 36.78 -10.65 10.29
N GLY A 11 36.60 -10.20 11.54
CA GLY A 11 35.84 -10.95 12.53
C GLY A 11 34.35 -10.91 12.22
N ASP A 12 33.79 -12.02 11.76
CA ASP A 12 32.34 -12.29 11.79
C ASP A 12 31.86 -12.08 13.23
N TYR A 13 31.31 -10.90 13.52
CA TYR A 13 30.86 -10.57 14.87
C TYR A 13 29.63 -11.41 15.19
N ALA A 14 29.86 -12.48 15.93
CA ALA A 14 28.82 -13.19 16.65
C ALA A 14 28.02 -12.18 17.47
N LEU A 15 26.69 -12.21 17.31
CA LEU A 15 25.79 -11.39 18.11
C LEU A 15 26.13 -11.58 19.61
N PRO A 16 26.03 -10.52 20.43
CA PRO A 16 26.25 -10.64 21.87
C PRO A 16 25.36 -11.75 22.42
N ALA A 17 25.90 -12.52 23.37
CA ALA A 17 25.19 -13.66 23.95
C ALA A 17 23.81 -13.22 24.47
N PRO A 18 22.74 -13.98 24.18
CA PRO A 18 21.38 -13.59 24.53
C PRO A 18 21.28 -13.39 26.04
N ASN A 19 20.66 -12.28 26.46
CA ASN A 19 20.43 -12.04 27.88
C ASN A 19 19.43 -13.06 28.46
N PRO A 20 19.32 -13.22 29.79
CA PRO A 20 18.45 -14.24 30.39
C PRO A 20 16.97 -14.15 29.97
N LEU A 21 16.47 -12.95 29.64
CA LEU A 21 15.12 -12.78 29.12
C LEU A 21 15.03 -13.32 27.68
N GLU A 22 16.01 -13.02 26.84
CA GLU A 22 16.09 -13.54 25.46
C GLU A 22 16.29 -15.06 25.40
N GLN A 23 16.93 -15.64 26.41
CA GLN A 23 17.02 -17.10 26.52
C GLN A 23 15.66 -17.74 26.84
N LEU A 24 14.77 -17.01 27.54
CA LEU A 24 13.43 -17.49 27.91
C LEU A 24 12.37 -17.18 26.85
N THR A 25 12.48 -16.05 26.15
CA THR A 25 11.45 -15.55 25.21
C THR A 25 11.90 -15.58 23.75
N GLY A 26 13.12 -16.01 23.46
CA GLY A 26 13.76 -15.81 22.16
C GLY A 26 14.35 -14.39 22.01
N PRO A 27 15.18 -14.15 20.98
CA PRO A 27 15.77 -12.84 20.76
C PRO A 27 14.67 -11.79 20.56
N ALA A 28 14.84 -10.61 21.16
CA ALA A 28 13.83 -9.53 21.12
C ALA A 28 13.50 -9.01 19.70
N PHE A 29 14.37 -9.32 18.72
CA PHE A 29 14.20 -9.03 17.30
C PHE A 29 14.40 -10.34 16.53
N ASN A 30 13.42 -11.24 16.66
CA ASN A 30 13.31 -12.46 15.88
C ASN A 30 12.48 -12.20 14.60
N GLU A 31 12.30 -13.24 13.80
CA GLU A 31 11.48 -13.23 12.59
C GLU A 31 10.07 -12.64 12.79
N ASP A 32 9.39 -13.03 13.87
CA ASP A 32 8.05 -12.52 14.18
C ASP A 32 8.03 -11.01 14.42
N GLU A 33 8.99 -10.48 15.18
CA GLU A 33 9.10 -9.04 15.41
C GLU A 33 9.49 -8.31 14.12
N SER A 34 10.38 -8.86 13.29
CA SER A 34 10.72 -8.27 11.99
C SER A 34 9.49 -8.14 11.08
N LEU A 35 8.64 -9.17 11.03
CA LEU A 35 7.38 -9.13 10.30
C LEU A 35 6.41 -8.08 10.87
N ARG A 36 6.34 -7.95 12.20
CA ARG A 36 5.55 -6.88 12.83
C ARG A 36 6.07 -5.50 12.48
N ILE A 37 7.39 -5.30 12.47
CA ILE A 37 8.03 -4.04 12.10
C ILE A 37 7.68 -3.69 10.66
N ILE A 38 7.82 -4.62 9.72
CA ILE A 38 7.44 -4.41 8.31
C ILE A 38 5.95 -4.09 8.18
N GLY A 39 5.08 -4.80 8.89
CA GLY A 39 3.65 -4.53 8.92
C GLY A 39 3.35 -3.10 9.40
N LEU A 40 4.01 -2.68 10.47
CA LEU A 40 3.88 -1.33 11.02
C LEU A 40 4.40 -0.24 10.05
N VAL A 41 5.53 -0.50 9.38
CA VAL A 41 6.05 0.38 8.31
C VAL A 41 5.05 0.46 7.16
N SER A 42 4.46 -0.65 6.76
CA SER A 42 3.48 -0.72 5.66
C SER A 42 2.20 0.05 5.97
N VAL A 43 1.70 -0.04 7.21
CA VAL A 43 0.58 0.78 7.70
C VAL A 43 0.96 2.26 7.68
N THR A 44 2.16 2.61 8.15
CA THR A 44 2.68 3.98 8.14
C THR A 44 2.70 4.56 6.73
N VAL A 45 3.31 3.85 5.78
CA VAL A 45 3.39 4.24 4.36
C VAL A 45 1.99 4.42 3.75
N THR A 46 1.06 3.52 4.05
CA THR A 46 -0.32 3.61 3.57
C THR A 46 -1.04 4.83 4.12
N ARG A 47 -0.92 5.12 5.42
CA ARG A 47 -1.57 6.27 6.06
C ARG A 47 -0.99 7.61 5.59
N LEU A 48 0.32 7.70 5.43
CA LEU A 48 0.99 8.93 4.95
C LEU A 48 0.59 9.29 3.52
N THR A 49 0.26 8.29 2.71
CA THR A 49 -0.20 8.52 1.34
C THR A 49 -1.51 9.27 1.26
N ASP A 50 -2.40 9.03 2.23
CA ASP A 50 -3.71 9.66 2.34
C ASP A 50 -3.70 10.69 3.48
N TRP A 51 -2.52 11.24 3.82
CA TRP A 51 -2.39 12.22 4.89
C TRP A 51 -3.24 13.46 4.57
N PRO A 52 -4.09 13.92 5.51
CA PRO A 52 -4.96 15.07 5.25
C PRO A 52 -4.16 16.35 4.99
N ALA A 53 -4.52 17.09 3.95
CA ALA A 53 -3.83 18.33 3.56
C ALA A 53 -3.97 19.44 4.62
N ASP A 54 -4.96 19.35 5.50
CA ASP A 54 -5.23 20.27 6.61
C ASP A 54 -4.46 19.90 7.89
N LYS A 55 -3.73 18.78 7.91
CA LYS A 55 -2.89 18.38 9.03
C LYS A 55 -1.42 18.68 8.76
N GLU A 56 -0.82 19.52 9.60
CA GLU A 56 0.62 19.71 9.60
C GLU A 56 1.33 18.40 9.92
N PHE A 57 2.37 18.12 9.14
CA PHE A 57 3.24 16.96 9.34
C PHE A 57 4.54 17.43 10.00
N CYS A 58 4.62 17.31 11.32
CA CYS A 58 5.77 17.77 12.10
C CYS A 58 6.23 16.72 13.12
N ASN A 59 7.38 16.97 13.75
CA ASN A 59 7.89 16.14 14.84
C ASN A 59 7.30 16.64 16.18
N PRO A 60 6.86 15.74 17.08
CA PRO A 60 6.85 14.27 16.95
C PRO A 60 5.86 13.79 15.90
N TYR A 61 6.22 12.74 15.15
CA TYR A 61 5.35 12.18 14.12
C TYR A 61 4.07 11.58 14.74
N ASP A 62 3.08 11.28 13.90
CA ASP A 62 1.95 10.43 14.32
C ASP A 62 2.46 9.16 15.03
N GLY A 63 1.74 8.72 16.07
CA GLY A 63 2.19 7.61 16.92
C GLY A 63 2.56 6.34 16.16
N THR A 64 1.87 6.05 15.05
CA THR A 64 2.20 4.89 14.19
C THR A 64 3.54 5.09 13.49
N ALA A 65 3.74 6.28 12.91
CA ALA A 65 4.96 6.62 12.18
C ALA A 65 6.17 6.72 13.11
N GLN A 66 5.99 7.33 14.28
CA GLN A 66 7.02 7.40 15.31
C GLN A 66 7.43 6.00 15.78
N LEU A 67 6.45 5.15 16.10
CA LEU A 67 6.72 3.77 16.52
C LEU A 67 7.44 2.98 15.42
N ALA A 68 7.09 3.17 14.15
CA ALA A 68 7.77 2.51 13.03
C ALA A 68 9.25 2.90 12.96
N VAL A 69 9.55 4.20 13.02
CA VAL A 69 10.92 4.71 13.01
C VAL A 69 11.70 4.24 14.23
N ASP A 70 11.10 4.29 15.43
CA ASP A 70 11.74 3.86 16.67
C ASP A 70 12.13 2.37 16.60
N ARG A 71 11.23 1.52 16.11
CA ARG A 71 11.47 0.08 15.97
C ARG A 71 12.57 -0.23 14.96
N ILE A 72 12.57 0.43 13.81
CA ILE A 72 13.63 0.30 12.81
C ILE A 72 14.98 0.76 13.38
N CYS A 73 15.00 1.90 14.09
CA CYS A 73 16.21 2.40 14.73
C CYS A 73 16.76 1.42 15.76
N LEU A 74 15.90 0.84 16.60
CA LEU A 74 16.30 -0.15 17.62
C LEU A 74 16.83 -1.44 16.97
N ALA A 75 16.16 -1.96 15.93
CA ALA A 75 16.61 -3.12 15.18
C ALA A 75 17.99 -2.86 14.54
N GLY A 76 18.15 -1.72 13.87
CA GLY A 76 19.40 -1.30 13.24
C GLY A 76 20.55 -1.09 14.24
N LEU A 77 20.30 -0.44 15.38
CA LEU A 77 21.30 -0.25 16.44
C LEU A 77 21.77 -1.58 17.04
N ARG A 78 20.84 -2.53 17.22
CA ARG A 78 21.16 -3.86 17.72
C ARG A 78 21.99 -4.66 16.72
N ARG A 79 21.60 -4.65 15.45
CA ARG A 79 22.27 -5.44 14.39
C ARG A 79 23.62 -4.82 14.01
N PHE A 80 23.71 -3.49 14.05
CA PHE A 80 24.89 -2.75 13.61
C PHE A 80 25.37 -1.72 14.65
N PRO A 81 25.89 -2.17 15.81
CA PRO A 81 26.27 -1.27 16.91
C PRO A 81 27.43 -0.33 16.57
N GLN A 82 28.29 -0.67 15.59
CA GLN A 82 29.47 0.12 15.20
C GLN A 82 29.22 1.05 13.99
N ASN A 83 28.02 1.05 13.42
CA ASN A 83 27.68 1.76 12.17
C ASN A 83 27.54 3.28 12.30
N HIS A 84 28.13 3.87 13.33
CA HIS A 84 28.18 5.33 13.45
C HIS A 84 29.32 5.95 12.63
N ARG A 85 30.33 5.17 12.18
CA ARG A 85 31.54 5.77 11.58
C ARG A 85 32.16 5.11 10.35
N GLN A 86 31.95 3.81 10.02
CA GLN A 86 32.84 3.19 9.00
C GLN A 86 32.33 1.93 8.26
N GLY A 87 31.03 1.66 8.19
CA GLY A 87 30.50 0.48 7.50
C GLY A 87 29.56 0.80 6.34
N ASN A 88 29.55 -0.06 5.31
CA ASN A 88 28.62 0.01 4.17
C ASN A 88 27.18 -0.43 4.54
N ARG A 89 26.98 -0.95 5.76
CA ARG A 89 25.68 -1.38 6.28
C ARG A 89 24.91 -0.14 6.75
N ARG A 90 23.63 0.00 6.42
CA ARG A 90 22.82 1.18 6.78
C ARG A 90 21.42 0.76 7.20
N TYR A 91 20.76 1.62 7.93
CA TYR A 91 19.34 1.50 8.29
C TYR A 91 18.71 2.90 8.37
N PRO A 92 17.41 3.04 8.14
CA PRO A 92 16.72 4.33 8.26
C PRO A 92 16.77 4.91 9.67
N ARG A 93 17.06 6.21 9.80
CA ARG A 93 17.15 6.92 11.09
C ARG A 93 16.09 8.01 11.28
N SER A 94 15.34 8.30 10.23
CA SER A 94 14.26 9.25 10.21
C SER A 94 13.14 8.72 9.33
N LEU A 95 11.95 9.33 9.41
CA LEU A 95 10.86 8.95 8.53
C LEU A 95 11.18 9.24 7.05
N THR A 96 11.87 10.35 6.76
CA THR A 96 12.30 10.66 5.39
C THR A 96 13.25 9.59 4.85
N ASP A 97 14.23 9.17 5.66
CA ASP A 97 15.13 8.07 5.28
C ASP A 97 14.35 6.77 5.08
N LEU A 98 13.36 6.49 5.94
CA LEU A 98 12.53 5.28 5.85
C LEU A 98 11.71 5.26 4.56
N LEU A 99 11.10 6.39 4.18
CA LEU A 99 10.34 6.49 2.93
C LEU A 99 11.24 6.37 1.70
N ALA A 100 12.45 6.94 1.73
CA ALA A 100 13.43 6.72 0.66
C ALA A 100 13.83 5.24 0.57
N TRP A 101 14.10 4.62 1.72
CA TRP A 101 14.45 3.20 1.80
C TRP A 101 13.35 2.29 1.25
N CYS A 102 12.08 2.54 1.64
CA CYS A 102 10.90 1.84 1.16
C CYS A 102 10.71 1.92 -0.37
N ARG A 103 11.26 2.95 -1.02
CA ARG A 103 11.16 3.16 -2.46
C ARG A 103 12.33 2.55 -3.23
N GLU A 104 13.50 2.48 -2.60
CA GLU A 104 14.77 2.20 -3.28
C GLU A 104 15.29 0.79 -3.05
N HIS A 105 14.90 0.14 -1.95
CA HIS A 105 15.42 -1.18 -1.56
C HIS A 105 14.28 -2.20 -1.49
N ASP A 106 14.58 -3.40 -1.97
CA ASP A 106 13.69 -4.54 -1.81
C ASP A 106 13.55 -4.87 -0.32
N VAL A 107 12.39 -5.31 0.13
CA VAL A 107 12.18 -5.67 1.54
C VAL A 107 13.09 -6.82 1.96
N GLN A 108 13.41 -7.76 1.06
CA GLN A 108 14.34 -8.86 1.36
C GLN A 108 15.78 -8.40 1.61
N GLU A 109 16.16 -7.21 1.14
CA GLU A 109 17.50 -6.64 1.30
C GLU A 109 17.67 -5.85 2.61
N TRP A 110 16.67 -5.89 3.50
CA TRP A 110 16.72 -5.16 4.76
C TRP A 110 17.54 -5.93 5.80
N ASP A 111 18.86 -5.89 5.65
CA ASP A 111 19.83 -6.64 6.47
C ASP A 111 19.81 -6.32 7.98
N PHE A 112 19.12 -5.24 8.38
CA PHE A 112 18.87 -4.89 9.77
C PHE A 112 17.65 -5.60 10.39
N LEU A 113 16.88 -6.33 9.59
CA LEU A 113 15.79 -7.19 10.01
C LEU A 113 16.17 -8.66 9.81
N ASP A 114 15.58 -9.53 10.64
CA ASP A 114 15.70 -10.98 10.52
C ASP A 114 14.42 -11.48 9.85
N LEU A 115 14.41 -11.66 8.53
CA LEU A 115 13.21 -12.06 7.80
C LEU A 115 13.16 -13.57 7.59
N PRO A 116 12.00 -14.22 7.81
CA PRO A 116 11.83 -15.64 7.54
C PRO A 116 12.20 -15.99 6.10
N THR A 117 13.09 -16.97 5.92
CA THR A 117 13.65 -17.31 4.61
C THR A 117 12.59 -17.94 3.68
N GLU A 118 11.56 -18.58 4.25
CA GLU A 118 10.47 -19.22 3.53
C GLU A 118 9.43 -18.24 2.99
N LEU A 119 9.44 -16.99 3.47
CA LEU A 119 8.53 -15.95 3.04
C LEU A 119 9.16 -15.14 1.88
N SER A 120 8.68 -15.39 0.66
CA SER A 120 8.99 -14.53 -0.49
C SER A 120 8.24 -13.19 -0.34
N ILE A 121 8.93 -12.21 0.25
CA ILE A 121 8.50 -10.81 0.41
C ILE A 121 9.31 -9.95 -0.56
N GLU A 122 9.25 -10.30 -1.84
CA GLU A 122 9.98 -9.58 -2.90
C GLU A 122 9.22 -8.31 -3.30
N GLY A 123 9.97 -7.21 -3.42
CA GLY A 123 9.53 -5.93 -3.93
C GLY A 123 9.77 -4.77 -2.97
N THR A 124 9.67 -3.55 -3.50
CA THR A 124 9.70 -2.32 -2.71
C THR A 124 8.33 -2.04 -2.07
N LEU A 125 8.30 -1.30 -0.96
CA LEU A 125 7.04 -0.88 -0.33
C LEU A 125 6.40 0.34 -1.01
N LEU A 126 7.19 1.11 -1.77
CA LEU A 126 6.72 2.24 -2.56
C LEU A 126 7.07 2.05 -4.04
N ASP A 127 6.10 2.35 -4.91
CA ASP A 127 6.32 2.39 -6.35
C ASP A 127 7.30 3.53 -6.69
N PRO A 128 8.40 3.26 -7.41
CA PRO A 128 9.49 4.22 -7.63
C PRO A 128 9.08 5.44 -8.47
N HIS A 129 8.01 5.33 -9.26
CA HIS A 129 7.57 6.38 -10.17
C HIS A 129 6.47 7.27 -9.58
N THR A 130 5.60 6.69 -8.77
CA THR A 130 4.41 7.37 -8.22
C THR A 130 4.56 7.71 -6.74
N ALA A 131 5.56 7.14 -6.06
CA ALA A 131 5.70 7.16 -4.61
C ALA A 131 4.42 6.67 -3.88
N ALA A 132 3.60 5.89 -4.57
CA ALA A 132 2.40 5.32 -4.02
C ALA A 132 2.75 3.95 -3.40
N PRO A 133 2.11 3.53 -2.30
CA PRO A 133 2.27 2.19 -1.71
C PRO A 133 2.23 1.11 -2.79
N SER A 134 3.19 0.20 -2.82
CA SER A 134 3.13 -0.94 -3.73
C SER A 134 1.99 -1.88 -3.37
N ARG A 135 1.71 -2.86 -4.24
CA ARG A 135 0.79 -3.94 -3.88
C ARG A 135 1.27 -4.66 -2.61
N LEU A 136 2.54 -5.02 -2.54
CA LEU A 136 3.17 -5.66 -1.39
C LEU A 136 2.92 -4.87 -0.09
N CYS A 137 3.14 -3.56 -0.11
CA CYS A 137 2.88 -2.70 1.04
C CYS A 137 1.41 -2.75 1.49
N GLN A 138 0.45 -2.77 0.55
CA GLN A 138 -0.97 -2.89 0.90
C GLN A 138 -1.30 -4.26 1.51
N GLU A 139 -0.71 -5.34 0.98
CA GLU A 139 -0.90 -6.69 1.51
C GLU A 139 -0.38 -6.81 2.95
N LEU A 140 0.83 -6.31 3.21
CA LEU A 140 1.46 -6.32 4.52
C LEU A 140 0.70 -5.45 5.53
N ALA A 141 0.24 -4.27 5.14
CA ALA A 141 -0.57 -3.39 5.98
C ALA A 141 -1.88 -4.06 6.42
N LEU A 142 -2.60 -4.68 5.47
CA LEU A 142 -3.85 -5.39 5.76
C LEU A 142 -3.65 -6.58 6.68
N ARG A 143 -2.57 -7.36 6.47
CA ARG A 143 -2.24 -8.49 7.36
C ARG A 143 -1.94 -8.00 8.77
N TYR A 144 -1.18 -6.91 8.91
CA TYR A 144 -0.84 -6.32 10.19
C TYR A 144 -2.10 -5.85 10.93
N GLU A 145 -2.93 -5.00 10.32
CA GLU A 145 -4.12 -4.43 10.99
C GLU A 145 -5.15 -5.49 11.43
N HIS A 146 -5.10 -6.68 10.85
CA HIS A 146 -6.08 -7.72 11.12
C HIS A 146 -5.64 -8.80 12.12
N HIS A 147 -4.38 -8.82 12.59
CA HIS A 147 -3.70 -9.57 13.69
C HIS A 147 -4.10 -11.04 14.04
N GLU A 148 -5.31 -11.50 13.74
CA GLU A 148 -5.83 -12.86 13.90
C GLU A 148 -5.47 -13.69 12.67
N ASP A 149 -4.42 -14.48 12.82
CA ASP A 149 -3.93 -15.53 11.91
C ASP A 149 -4.21 -15.32 10.40
N PRO A 150 -3.40 -14.49 9.72
CA PRO A 150 -3.48 -14.31 8.28
C PRO A 150 -2.89 -15.49 7.48
N ALA A 151 -2.39 -16.55 8.13
CA ALA A 151 -1.87 -17.73 7.45
C ALA A 151 -3.04 -18.59 6.93
N GLY A 152 -3.47 -18.29 5.71
CA GLY A 152 -4.47 -19.09 4.98
C GLY A 152 -5.62 -18.28 4.41
N LYS A 153 -5.85 -17.05 4.88
CA LYS A 153 -6.79 -16.13 4.23
C LYS A 153 -6.12 -15.39 3.08
N SER A 154 -6.76 -15.42 1.91
CA SER A 154 -6.36 -14.54 0.80
C SER A 154 -6.54 -13.07 1.21
N ILE A 155 -5.70 -12.17 0.69
CA ILE A 155 -5.83 -10.71 0.91
C ILE A 155 -7.22 -10.20 0.52
N ARG A 156 -7.79 -10.79 -0.54
CA ARG A 156 -9.17 -10.53 -0.95
C ARG A 156 -10.16 -10.85 0.16
N SER A 157 -10.00 -11.97 0.87
CA SER A 157 -10.84 -12.33 2.01
C SER A 157 -10.68 -11.34 3.15
N ILE A 158 -9.45 -10.96 3.50
CA ILE A 158 -9.18 -9.97 4.56
C ILE A 158 -9.87 -8.64 4.22
N THR A 159 -9.78 -8.21 2.96
CA THR A 159 -10.44 -6.98 2.48
C THR A 159 -11.96 -7.08 2.55
N LEU A 160 -12.55 -8.24 2.26
CA LEU A 160 -13.99 -8.47 2.41
C LEU A 160 -14.42 -8.47 3.87
N ASP A 161 -13.65 -9.12 4.74
CA ASP A 161 -13.90 -9.17 6.19
C ASP A 161 -13.85 -7.75 6.78
N HIS A 162 -12.94 -6.89 6.30
CA HIS A 162 -12.90 -5.47 6.67
C HIS A 162 -14.23 -4.77 6.36
N VAL A 163 -14.76 -4.90 5.14
CA VAL A 163 -16.05 -4.29 4.75
C VAL A 163 -17.22 -4.87 5.56
N GLN A 164 -17.20 -6.18 5.84
CA GLN A 164 -18.23 -6.83 6.65
C GLN A 164 -18.23 -6.30 8.10
N ARG A 165 -17.04 -6.10 8.68
CA ARG A 165 -16.89 -5.53 10.01
C ARG A 165 -17.50 -4.13 10.11
N GLN A 166 -17.25 -3.28 9.10
CA GLN A 166 -17.85 -1.94 9.04
C GLN A 166 -19.39 -1.98 9.04
N TYR A 167 -19.99 -2.96 8.34
CA TYR A 167 -21.44 -3.16 8.37
C TYR A 167 -21.96 -3.69 9.71
N ALA A 168 -21.21 -4.59 10.34
CA ALA A 168 -21.55 -5.14 11.65
C ALA A 168 -21.52 -4.05 12.74
N GLU A 169 -20.47 -3.23 12.76
CA GLU A 169 -20.30 -2.08 13.67
C GLU A 169 -21.42 -1.04 13.49
N ALA A 170 -21.90 -0.86 12.26
CA ALA A 170 -23.01 0.03 11.96
C ALA A 170 -24.41 -0.59 12.22
N GLY A 171 -24.49 -1.81 12.76
CA GLY A 171 -25.76 -2.48 13.10
C GLY A 171 -26.61 -2.89 11.89
N MET A 172 -26.00 -3.05 10.70
CA MET A 172 -26.70 -3.39 9.46
C MET A 172 -26.07 -4.60 8.74
N PRO A 173 -26.02 -5.80 9.37
CA PRO A 173 -25.44 -6.98 8.73
C PRO A 173 -26.18 -7.35 7.43
N GLY A 174 -25.45 -7.77 6.40
CA GLY A 174 -26.03 -8.27 5.14
C GLY A 174 -26.10 -7.24 3.99
N GLY A 175 -25.82 -5.96 4.24
CA GLY A 175 -25.77 -4.92 3.21
C GLY A 175 -24.54 -5.01 2.27
N GLN A 176 -23.54 -5.83 2.60
CA GLN A 176 -22.23 -5.80 1.94
C GLN A 176 -22.28 -6.10 0.44
N ARG A 177 -23.15 -7.01 -0.02
CA ARG A 177 -23.18 -7.40 -1.45
C ARG A 177 -23.50 -6.22 -2.35
N ALA A 178 -24.50 -5.43 -1.97
CA ALA A 178 -24.97 -4.32 -2.78
C ALA A 178 -23.97 -3.15 -2.77
N LEU A 179 -23.24 -2.95 -1.67
CA LEU A 179 -22.09 -2.03 -1.64
C LEU A 179 -20.95 -2.52 -2.52
N LEU A 180 -20.59 -3.80 -2.48
CA LEU A 180 -19.52 -4.36 -3.32
C LEU A 180 -19.87 -4.24 -4.81
N GLU A 181 -21.12 -4.52 -5.19
CA GLU A 181 -21.62 -4.26 -6.54
C GLU A 181 -21.48 -2.79 -6.93
N LYS A 182 -21.82 -1.87 -6.01
CA LYS A 182 -21.66 -0.44 -6.23
C LYS A 182 -20.20 -0.01 -6.36
N LEU A 183 -19.30 -0.51 -5.51
CA LEU A 183 -17.84 -0.25 -5.55
C LEU A 183 -17.24 -0.69 -6.88
N VAL A 184 -17.60 -1.90 -7.34
CA VAL A 184 -17.14 -2.41 -8.63
C VAL A 184 -17.72 -1.59 -9.79
N ALA A 185 -18.98 -1.16 -9.70
CA ALA A 185 -19.62 -0.38 -10.76
C ALA A 185 -19.06 1.05 -10.87
N SER A 186 -18.85 1.70 -9.72
CA SER A 186 -18.50 3.12 -9.61
C SER A 186 -17.34 3.33 -8.61
N PRO A 187 -16.11 2.93 -8.97
CA PRO A 187 -14.95 3.06 -8.09
C PRO A 187 -14.56 4.52 -7.80
N VAL A 188 -15.05 5.45 -8.61
CA VAL A 188 -14.90 6.90 -8.45
C VAL A 188 -16.29 7.52 -8.47
N LEU A 189 -16.53 8.46 -7.57
CA LEU A 189 -17.80 9.16 -7.39
C LEU A 189 -17.57 10.67 -7.27
N THR A 190 -18.51 11.46 -7.75
CA THR A 190 -18.58 12.90 -7.45
C THR A 190 -19.23 13.12 -6.09
N SER A 191 -19.15 14.34 -5.56
CA SER A 191 -19.80 14.73 -4.30
C SER A 191 -21.32 14.57 -4.39
N THR A 192 -21.90 14.87 -5.55
CA THR A 192 -23.32 14.66 -5.82
C THR A 192 -23.71 13.18 -5.81
N ALA A 193 -22.86 12.30 -6.33
CA ALA A 193 -23.09 10.86 -6.32
C ALA A 193 -22.91 10.26 -4.92
N ILE A 194 -21.97 10.75 -4.12
CA ILE A 194 -21.82 10.39 -2.69
C ILE A 194 -23.05 10.83 -1.90
N ALA A 195 -23.51 12.08 -2.06
CA ALA A 195 -24.72 12.57 -1.39
C ALA A 195 -25.96 11.72 -1.77
N SER A 196 -26.07 11.34 -3.05
CA SER A 196 -27.13 10.47 -3.54
C SER A 196 -27.08 9.07 -2.92
N LEU A 197 -25.89 8.53 -2.64
CA LEU A 197 -25.74 7.26 -1.94
C LEU A 197 -26.24 7.35 -0.49
N ARG A 198 -25.91 8.43 0.23
CA ARG A 198 -26.33 8.63 1.63
C ARG A 198 -27.85 8.68 1.80
N ILE A 199 -28.55 9.30 0.85
CA ILE A 199 -30.01 9.45 0.90
C ILE A 199 -30.78 8.31 0.20
N SER A 200 -30.07 7.34 -0.39
CA SER A 200 -30.69 6.28 -1.19
C SER A 200 -31.54 5.34 -0.32
N ARG A 201 -32.86 5.33 -0.57
CA ARG A 201 -33.77 4.36 0.07
C ARG A 201 -33.59 2.94 -0.46
N ARG A 202 -33.07 2.78 -1.69
CA ARG A 202 -32.85 1.47 -2.33
C ARG A 202 -31.61 0.76 -1.79
N LEU A 203 -30.59 1.54 -1.41
CA LEU A 203 -29.31 1.04 -0.97
C LEU A 203 -28.96 1.73 0.35
N ARG A 204 -29.43 1.15 1.46
CA ARG A 204 -29.15 1.70 2.80
C ARG A 204 -27.72 1.32 3.19
N ILE A 205 -26.77 2.22 2.91
CA ILE A 205 -25.38 2.10 3.35
C ILE A 205 -25.18 3.09 4.47
N PRO A 206 -24.75 2.65 5.67
CA PRO A 206 -24.42 3.56 6.76
C PRO A 206 -23.32 4.55 6.35
N ASP A 207 -23.40 5.79 6.82
CA ASP A 207 -22.42 6.84 6.50
C ASP A 207 -20.99 6.46 6.93
N GLY A 208 -20.84 5.76 8.05
CA GLY A 208 -19.55 5.23 8.49
C GLY A 208 -18.95 4.25 7.47
N VAL A 209 -19.76 3.35 6.92
CA VAL A 209 -19.34 2.40 5.88
C VAL A 209 -18.98 3.13 4.58
N ILE A 210 -19.77 4.12 4.16
CA ILE A 210 -19.44 4.94 2.98
C ILE A 210 -18.09 5.62 3.17
N SER A 211 -17.86 6.21 4.34
CA SER A 211 -16.63 6.96 4.64
C SER A 211 -15.40 6.04 4.79
N ALA A 212 -15.59 4.81 5.27
CA ALA A 212 -14.54 3.78 5.29
C ALA A 212 -14.21 3.25 3.88
N CYS A 213 -15.17 3.27 2.96
CA CYS A 213 -14.99 2.73 1.62
C CYS A 213 -14.60 3.77 0.58
N TYR A 214 -15.03 5.02 0.70
CA TYR A 214 -14.75 6.11 -0.24
C TYR A 214 -14.08 7.27 0.49
N VAL A 215 -12.88 7.62 0.04
CA VAL A 215 -12.11 8.76 0.56
C VAL A 215 -12.04 9.89 -0.47
N PRO A 216 -11.93 11.16 -0.03
CA PRO A 216 -11.67 12.27 -0.93
C PRO A 216 -10.40 12.05 -1.76
N VAL A 217 -10.44 12.45 -3.03
CA VAL A 217 -9.31 12.28 -3.94
C VAL A 217 -8.21 13.30 -3.63
N HIS A 218 -7.00 12.80 -3.35
CA HIS A 218 -5.82 13.62 -3.10
C HIS A 218 -5.39 14.46 -4.33
N GLU A 219 -4.71 15.60 -4.10
CA GLU A 219 -4.33 16.55 -5.15
C GLU A 219 -3.46 15.94 -6.25
N ARG A 220 -2.68 14.90 -5.93
CA ARG A 220 -1.79 14.18 -6.85
C ARG A 220 -2.51 13.52 -8.04
N TYR A 221 -3.82 13.32 -7.95
CA TYR A 221 -4.63 12.74 -9.03
C TYR A 221 -5.12 13.79 -10.03
N PHE A 222 -4.80 15.08 -9.82
CA PHE A 222 -5.22 16.16 -10.70
C PHE A 222 -4.06 16.73 -11.49
N ASP A 223 -4.32 17.13 -12.74
CA ASP A 223 -3.41 17.97 -13.51
C ASP A 223 -3.48 19.44 -13.07
N ARG A 224 -2.61 20.27 -13.65
CA ARG A 224 -2.59 21.72 -13.42
C ARG A 224 -3.90 22.43 -13.80
N ARG A 225 -4.78 21.78 -14.57
CA ARG A 225 -6.11 22.28 -14.95
C ARG A 225 -7.21 21.73 -14.04
N GLY A 226 -6.85 21.01 -12.98
CA GLY A 226 -7.81 20.39 -12.06
C GLY A 226 -8.57 19.23 -12.66
N ARG A 227 -8.00 18.50 -13.63
CA ARG A 227 -8.62 17.32 -14.23
C ARG A 227 -8.01 16.05 -13.69
N ALA A 228 -8.85 15.10 -13.32
CA ALA A 228 -8.46 13.73 -13.02
C ALA A 228 -8.78 12.84 -14.23
N ASN A 229 -7.97 11.79 -14.43
CA ASN A 229 -8.15 10.84 -15.53
C ASN A 229 -8.45 9.44 -14.97
N MET A 230 -9.51 8.81 -15.49
CA MET A 230 -9.88 7.45 -15.12
C MET A 230 -9.20 6.43 -16.04
N CYS A 231 -8.72 5.33 -15.47
CA CYS A 231 -8.20 4.20 -16.24
C CYS A 231 -9.33 3.45 -16.96
N THR A 232 -9.13 3.15 -18.24
CA THR A 232 -10.11 2.41 -19.07
C THR A 232 -10.32 0.97 -18.63
N SER A 233 -9.27 0.28 -18.21
CA SER A 233 -9.36 -1.13 -17.79
C SER A 233 -9.89 -1.31 -16.37
N CYS A 234 -9.27 -0.66 -15.37
CA CYS A 234 -9.64 -0.87 -13.97
C CYS A 234 -10.66 0.16 -13.44
N GLY A 235 -10.87 1.29 -14.11
CA GLY A 235 -11.79 2.34 -13.65
C GLY A 235 -11.31 3.19 -12.47
N SER A 236 -10.15 2.89 -11.88
CA SER A 236 -9.52 3.73 -10.86
C SER A 236 -8.96 5.02 -11.46
N LEU A 237 -8.73 6.03 -10.62
CA LEU A 237 -8.01 7.23 -11.03
C LEU A 237 -6.53 6.94 -11.30
N ARG A 238 -5.99 7.62 -12.30
CA ARG A 238 -4.57 7.62 -12.61
C ARG A 238 -3.86 8.70 -11.83
N ILE A 239 -2.63 8.41 -11.41
CA ILE A 239 -1.75 9.39 -10.78
C ILE A 239 -1.10 10.21 -11.89
N ASN A 240 -1.08 11.53 -11.70
CA ASN A 240 -0.38 12.43 -12.62
C ASN A 240 1.11 12.47 -12.23
N THR A 241 1.97 11.87 -13.04
CA THR A 241 3.42 11.91 -12.84
C THR A 241 4.06 12.94 -13.76
N THR A 242 5.38 13.13 -13.64
CA THR A 242 6.15 13.99 -14.56
C THR A 242 6.15 13.49 -16.00
N THR A 243 5.96 12.19 -16.22
CA THR A 243 5.98 11.54 -17.53
C THR A 243 4.59 11.32 -18.12
N GLY A 244 3.53 11.65 -17.37
CA GLY A 244 2.15 11.54 -17.81
C GLY A 244 1.26 10.83 -16.79
N TRP A 245 0.11 10.34 -17.26
CA TRP A 245 -0.81 9.60 -16.40
C TRP A 245 -0.37 8.14 -16.27
N ARG A 246 -0.30 7.64 -15.02
CA ARG A 246 0.03 6.24 -14.72
C ARG A 246 -1.08 5.60 -13.89
N CYS A 247 -1.45 4.37 -14.20
CA CYS A 247 -2.34 3.61 -13.32
C CYS A 247 -1.59 3.22 -12.05
N GLU A 248 -2.24 3.36 -10.89
CA GLU A 248 -1.68 2.96 -9.60
C GLU A 248 -1.78 1.45 -9.31
N ILE A 249 -2.62 0.75 -10.10
CA ILE A 249 -2.84 -0.69 -9.97
C ILE A 249 -1.72 -1.43 -10.68
N GLU A 250 -1.01 -2.26 -9.92
CA GLU A 250 0.22 -2.97 -10.31
C GLU A 250 0.03 -3.80 -11.58
N ASP A 251 -1.00 -4.65 -11.58
CA ASP A 251 -1.29 -5.65 -12.61
C ASP A 251 -2.17 -5.11 -13.76
N CYS A 252 -2.38 -3.80 -13.82
CA CYS A 252 -3.26 -3.21 -14.81
C CYS A 252 -2.61 -3.19 -16.20
N PRO A 253 -3.28 -3.69 -17.26
CA PRO A 253 -2.70 -3.65 -18.61
C PRO A 253 -2.51 -2.22 -19.12
N ASP A 254 -3.27 -1.25 -18.60
CA ASP A 254 -3.13 0.16 -18.97
C ASP A 254 -2.24 0.94 -17.97
N ARG A 255 -1.31 0.26 -17.27
CA ARG A 255 -0.45 0.90 -16.24
C ARG A 255 0.43 1.99 -16.80
N ASP A 256 1.16 1.68 -17.87
CA ASP A 256 2.08 2.60 -18.55
C ASP A 256 1.42 3.40 -19.68
N TRP A 257 0.13 3.15 -19.95
CA TRP A 257 -0.58 3.86 -21.02
C TRP A 257 -0.92 5.28 -20.59
N VAL A 258 -0.28 6.27 -21.21
CA VAL A 258 -0.45 7.69 -20.89
C VAL A 258 -1.82 8.25 -21.30
N GLN A 259 -2.44 7.65 -22.33
CA GLN A 259 -3.71 8.12 -22.89
C GLN A 259 -4.85 7.15 -22.58
N GLY A 260 -6.05 7.70 -22.40
CA GLY A 260 -7.29 6.94 -22.29
C GLY A 260 -8.18 7.35 -21.12
N GLY A 261 -9.48 7.16 -21.31
CA GLY A 261 -10.49 7.23 -20.25
C GLY A 261 -11.19 8.57 -20.06
N GLU A 262 -12.24 8.52 -19.26
CA GLU A 262 -13.07 9.68 -18.92
C GLU A 262 -12.27 10.66 -18.04
N SER A 263 -12.44 11.96 -18.32
CA SER A 263 -11.85 13.03 -17.51
C SER A 263 -12.92 13.62 -16.58
N LEU A 264 -12.58 13.71 -15.30
CA LEU A 264 -13.43 14.28 -14.25
C LEU A 264 -12.81 15.59 -13.72
N ALA A 265 -13.64 16.55 -13.31
CA ALA A 265 -13.16 17.85 -12.85
C ALA A 265 -13.08 17.91 -11.32
N LYS A 266 -12.00 18.51 -10.77
CA LYS A 266 -11.79 18.73 -9.33
C LYS A 266 -12.96 19.44 -8.66
N LYS A 267 -13.57 20.40 -9.37
CA LYS A 267 -14.73 21.18 -8.88
C LYS A 267 -15.96 20.33 -8.54
N ASP A 268 -16.06 19.12 -9.08
CA ASP A 268 -17.18 18.21 -8.82
C ASP A 268 -17.02 17.48 -7.46
N GLY A 269 -15.87 17.68 -6.80
CA GLY A 269 -15.47 17.07 -5.53
C GLY A 269 -15.44 15.55 -5.66
N LEU A 270 -14.27 14.99 -5.95
CA LEU A 270 -14.14 13.57 -6.25
C LEU A 270 -13.83 12.74 -5.01
N TYR A 271 -14.42 11.55 -4.97
CA TYR A 271 -14.15 10.49 -4.03
C TYR A 271 -13.78 9.23 -4.79
N HIS A 272 -12.85 8.45 -4.27
CA HIS A 272 -12.54 7.13 -4.83
C HIS A 272 -12.57 6.06 -3.75
N ALA A 273 -12.85 4.83 -4.15
CA ALA A 273 -12.80 3.70 -3.23
C ALA A 273 -11.41 3.62 -2.57
N THR A 274 -11.23 3.24 -1.31
CA THR A 274 -9.90 3.15 -0.68
C THR A 274 -8.95 2.22 -1.43
N ARG A 275 -7.64 2.43 -1.31
CA ARG A 275 -6.67 1.68 -2.12
C ARG A 275 -6.76 0.15 -1.97
N PRO A 276 -6.91 -0.42 -0.76
CA PRO A 276 -7.16 -1.87 -0.62
C PRO A 276 -8.35 -2.38 -1.45
N LEU A 277 -9.46 -1.62 -1.46
CA LEU A 277 -10.64 -1.96 -2.25
C LEU A 277 -10.35 -1.88 -3.75
N ARG A 278 -9.60 -0.85 -4.18
CA ARG A 278 -9.21 -0.68 -5.60
C ARG A 278 -8.32 -1.81 -6.08
N GLU A 279 -7.28 -2.15 -5.32
CA GLU A 279 -6.26 -3.14 -5.67
C GLU A 279 -6.79 -4.58 -5.62
N PHE A 280 -7.47 -4.98 -4.53
CA PHE A 280 -7.77 -6.39 -4.27
C PHE A 280 -9.20 -6.80 -4.58
N LEU A 281 -10.13 -5.86 -4.73
CA LEU A 281 -11.54 -6.16 -5.02
C LEU A 281 -11.99 -5.65 -6.38
N ILE A 282 -11.81 -4.36 -6.63
CA ILE A 282 -12.39 -3.69 -7.80
C ILE A 282 -11.60 -4.00 -9.06
N ALA A 283 -10.28 -3.73 -9.06
CA ALA A 283 -9.47 -3.84 -10.26
C ALA A 283 -9.45 -5.26 -10.84
N PRO A 284 -9.27 -6.35 -10.06
CA PRO A 284 -9.27 -7.71 -10.62
C PRO A 284 -10.57 -8.04 -11.37
N ILE A 285 -11.73 -7.62 -10.83
CA ILE A 285 -13.02 -7.84 -11.46
C ILE A 285 -13.16 -7.02 -12.75
N ARG A 286 -12.79 -5.72 -12.71
CA ARG A 286 -12.95 -4.82 -13.86
C ARG A 286 -11.96 -5.14 -14.99
N ILE A 287 -10.70 -5.42 -14.68
CA ILE A 287 -9.69 -5.89 -15.64
C ILE A 287 -10.13 -7.21 -16.27
N GLY A 288 -10.63 -8.16 -15.46
CA GLY A 288 -11.19 -9.42 -15.97
C GLY A 288 -12.34 -9.20 -16.95
N ARG A 289 -13.26 -8.27 -16.67
CA ARG A 289 -14.36 -7.89 -17.58
C ARG A 289 -13.85 -7.22 -18.86
N ALA A 290 -12.88 -6.31 -18.76
CA ALA A 290 -12.28 -5.64 -19.90
C ALA A 290 -11.62 -6.65 -20.85
N ARG A 291 -10.81 -7.58 -20.31
CA ARG A 291 -10.17 -8.65 -21.09
C ARG A 291 -11.18 -9.54 -21.83
N ARG A 292 -12.30 -9.91 -21.17
CA ARG A 292 -13.37 -10.70 -21.81
C ARG A 292 -14.04 -9.94 -22.95
N ARG A 293 -14.32 -8.64 -22.77
CA ARG A 293 -14.90 -7.80 -23.84
C ARG A 293 -13.97 -7.68 -25.05
N SER A 294 -12.67 -7.51 -24.83
CA SER A 294 -11.70 -7.44 -25.92
C SER A 294 -11.57 -8.75 -26.71
N ARG A 295 -11.67 -9.90 -26.04
CA ARG A 295 -11.69 -11.22 -26.71
C ARG A 295 -12.97 -11.50 -27.51
N MET A 296 -14.07 -10.81 -27.20
CA MET A 296 -15.36 -10.98 -27.88
C MET A 296 -15.61 -9.95 -28.99
N LYS A 297 -14.71 -8.98 -29.21
CA LYS A 297 -14.73 -8.24 -30.48
C LYS A 297 -14.33 -9.24 -31.57
N PRO A 298 -15.21 -9.62 -32.50
CA PRO A 298 -14.75 -10.36 -33.67
C PRO A 298 -13.65 -9.54 -34.32
N ASP A 299 -12.58 -10.20 -34.77
CA ASP A 299 -11.59 -9.54 -35.61
C ASP A 299 -12.36 -8.80 -36.70
N SER A 300 -12.11 -7.49 -36.80
CA SER A 300 -12.59 -6.70 -37.93
C SER A 300 -12.33 -7.51 -39.20
N PRO A 301 -13.29 -7.66 -40.12
CA PRO A 301 -13.05 -8.42 -41.34
C PRO A 301 -11.89 -7.75 -42.06
N ARG A 302 -10.70 -8.34 -41.90
CA ARG A 302 -9.55 -8.03 -42.73
C ARG A 302 -9.82 -8.74 -44.04
N ASP A 303 -9.82 -7.93 -45.09
CA ASP A 303 -9.59 -8.33 -46.46
C ASP A 303 -10.72 -9.14 -47.11
N LEU A 304 -11.82 -8.43 -47.42
CA LEU A 304 -12.49 -8.64 -48.69
C LEU A 304 -12.14 -7.43 -49.57
N GLU A 305 -10.99 -7.49 -50.21
CA GLU A 305 -10.70 -6.67 -51.39
C GLU A 305 -11.56 -7.14 -52.59
N PRO A 306 -11.90 -6.23 -53.52
CA PRO A 306 -13.01 -6.35 -54.46
C PRO A 306 -12.87 -7.43 -55.54
#